data_AF-A0A455U4U1-F1
#
_entry.id   AF-A0A455U4U1-F1
#
_cell.length_a   1.000
_cell.length_b   1.000
_cell.length_c   1.000
_cell.angle_alpha   90.00
_cell.angle_beta   90.00
_cell.angle_gamma   90.00
#
_symmetry.space_group_name_H-M   'P 1'
#
loop_
_entity.id
_entity.type
_entity.pdbx_description
1 polymer ?
#
loop_
_entity_poly.entity_id
_entity_poly.type
_entity_poly.pdbx_seq_one_letter_code
_entity_poly.pdbx_strand_id
1 'polypeptide(L)'
;MFKQLYSALTSETSIDQAYADLTEMLEHGAWMFARANEVLYSTVPAEEVRQPLYQRDVAVNELERSIRRKVLRHLTVNPGHDVAICLALMSVAKDAERIGDYCKNVFEVGAFYSEGFRVDRYQKPLDKISERLSGLFKELIEATRDSNEAQAHRIITAAREIGGTCDGLIEALLGEEEAVEFHEAVAYSLLARHYKRVSSHLANIATAVTGRLEDLDFPSEVDDRALD
;
A
#
# COMPACT_ATOMS: atom_id res chain seq x y z
N MET A 1 -8.79 24.48 -34.14
CA MET A 1 -7.89 23.31 -34.09
C MET A 1 -6.74 23.49 -33.09
N PHE A 2 -5.73 24.35 -33.32
CA PHE A 2 -4.61 24.51 -32.37
C PHE A 2 -5.01 25.09 -31.00
N LYS A 3 -5.94 26.06 -30.95
CA LYS A 3 -6.52 26.55 -29.68
C LYS A 3 -7.34 25.51 -28.90
N GLN A 4 -7.97 24.57 -29.60
CA GLN A 4 -8.72 23.46 -28.97
C GLN A 4 -7.76 22.36 -28.50
N LEU A 5 -6.67 22.10 -29.23
CA LEU A 5 -5.57 21.25 -28.78
C LEU A 5 -4.87 21.86 -27.55
N TYR A 6 -4.61 23.16 -27.57
CA TYR A 6 -4.03 23.90 -26.45
C TYR A 6 -5.00 23.92 -25.26
N SER A 7 -6.29 24.20 -25.45
CA SER A 7 -7.27 24.16 -24.34
C SER A 7 -7.51 22.76 -23.79
N ALA A 8 -7.35 21.69 -24.60
CA ALA A 8 -7.37 20.31 -24.13
C ALA A 8 -6.06 19.90 -23.40
N LEU A 9 -4.96 20.61 -23.67
CA LEU A 9 -3.69 20.46 -22.96
C LEU A 9 -3.66 21.28 -21.66
N THR A 10 -4.37 22.41 -21.62
CA THR A 10 -4.34 23.40 -20.54
C THR A 10 -5.58 23.42 -19.66
N SER A 11 -6.52 22.49 -19.84
CA SER A 11 -7.65 22.40 -18.93
C SER A 11 -7.11 22.05 -17.53
N GLU A 12 -7.54 22.80 -16.52
CA GLU A 12 -7.23 22.66 -15.08
C GLU A 12 -7.55 21.27 -14.47
N THR A 13 -7.79 20.25 -15.31
CA THR A 13 -8.28 18.91 -14.99
C THR A 13 -7.21 17.82 -14.93
N SER A 14 -5.94 18.08 -15.26
CA SER A 14 -4.92 17.00 -15.29
C SER A 14 -4.51 16.50 -13.91
N ILE A 15 -4.47 17.37 -12.89
CA ILE A 15 -4.08 16.99 -11.52
C ILE A 15 -5.24 16.32 -10.80
N ASP A 16 -6.45 16.83 -10.91
CA ASP A 16 -7.65 16.17 -10.36
C ASP A 16 -7.82 14.75 -10.91
N GLN A 17 -7.59 14.57 -12.21
CA GLN A 17 -7.58 13.25 -12.84
C GLN A 17 -6.44 12.35 -12.36
N ALA A 18 -5.32 12.91 -11.89
CA ALA A 18 -4.23 12.12 -11.33
C ALA A 18 -4.51 11.71 -9.88
N TYR A 19 -5.21 12.55 -9.11
CA TYR A 19 -5.77 12.17 -7.81
C TYR A 19 -6.86 11.09 -7.92
N ALA A 20 -7.72 11.19 -8.94
CA ALA A 20 -8.71 10.16 -9.24
C ALA A 20 -8.04 8.82 -9.57
N ASP A 21 -7.01 8.83 -10.44
CA ASP A 21 -6.22 7.63 -10.74
C ASP A 21 -5.57 7.05 -9.47
N LEU A 22 -5.01 7.89 -8.59
CA LEU A 22 -4.41 7.43 -7.32
C LEU A 22 -5.45 6.76 -6.42
N THR A 23 -6.66 7.33 -6.33
CA THR A 23 -7.76 6.76 -5.56
C THR A 23 -8.15 5.38 -6.12
N GLU A 24 -8.25 5.26 -7.44
CA GLU A 24 -8.53 3.98 -8.11
C GLU A 24 -7.41 2.95 -7.87
N MET A 25 -6.13 3.37 -7.86
CA MET A 25 -5.01 2.50 -7.49
C MET A 25 -5.13 1.97 -6.06
N LEU A 26 -5.53 2.82 -5.10
CA LEU A 26 -5.73 2.41 -3.72
C LEU A 26 -6.92 1.44 -3.56
N GLU A 27 -8.01 1.67 -4.30
CA GLU A 27 -9.16 0.75 -4.34
C GLU A 27 -8.79 -0.61 -4.94
N HIS A 28 -7.97 -0.63 -5.99
CA HIS A 28 -7.39 -1.85 -6.52
C HIS A 28 -6.53 -2.57 -5.48
N GLY A 29 -5.62 -1.84 -4.82
CA GLY A 29 -4.75 -2.40 -3.76
C GLY A 29 -5.55 -2.99 -2.60
N ALA A 30 -6.57 -2.29 -2.12
CA ALA A 30 -7.45 -2.76 -1.05
C ALA A 30 -8.17 -4.07 -1.45
N TRP A 31 -8.70 -4.12 -2.68
CA TRP A 31 -9.33 -5.34 -3.20
C TRP A 31 -8.32 -6.48 -3.34
N MET A 32 -7.12 -6.21 -3.87
CA MET A 32 -6.08 -7.24 -4.06
C MET A 32 -5.63 -7.81 -2.73
N PHE A 33 -5.43 -6.95 -1.72
CA PHE A 33 -5.06 -7.38 -0.37
C PHE A 33 -6.14 -8.27 0.25
N ALA A 34 -7.41 -7.86 0.18
CA ALA A 34 -8.52 -8.64 0.73
C ALA A 34 -8.64 -10.03 0.06
N ARG A 35 -8.57 -10.09 -1.27
CA ARG A 35 -8.65 -11.36 -2.01
C ARG A 35 -7.44 -12.25 -1.80
N ALA A 36 -6.25 -11.69 -1.71
CA ALA A 36 -5.04 -12.44 -1.39
C ALA A 36 -5.16 -13.13 -0.01
N ASN A 37 -5.73 -12.43 0.97
CA ASN A 37 -6.00 -12.97 2.30
C ASN A 37 -7.10 -14.05 2.31
N GLU A 38 -8.14 -13.91 1.50
CA GLU A 38 -9.16 -14.96 1.37
C GLU A 38 -8.59 -16.27 0.83
N VAL A 39 -7.64 -16.19 -0.10
CA VAL A 39 -6.90 -17.36 -0.59
C VAL A 39 -6.01 -17.94 0.51
N LEU A 40 -5.28 -17.07 1.22
CA LEU A 40 -4.42 -17.45 2.34
C LEU A 40 -5.18 -18.23 3.42
N TYR A 41 -6.39 -17.80 3.78
CA TYR A 41 -7.24 -18.48 4.76
C TYR A 41 -8.10 -19.59 4.16
N SER A 42 -7.87 -19.97 2.91
CA SER A 42 -8.62 -21.02 2.20
C SER A 42 -10.14 -20.77 2.15
N THR A 43 -10.56 -19.51 2.24
CA THR A 43 -11.96 -19.08 2.11
C THR A 43 -12.40 -19.08 0.64
N VAL A 44 -11.47 -18.83 -0.28
CA VAL A 44 -11.68 -18.83 -1.73
C VAL A 44 -10.54 -19.57 -2.43
N PRO A 45 -10.80 -20.39 -3.47
CA PRO A 45 -9.74 -21.05 -4.23
C PRO A 45 -8.83 -20.06 -4.96
N ALA A 46 -7.53 -20.38 -5.02
CA ALA A 46 -6.53 -19.53 -5.69
C ALA A 46 -6.84 -19.32 -7.18
N GLU A 47 -7.42 -20.32 -7.86
CA GLU A 47 -7.78 -20.29 -9.28
C GLU A 47 -8.82 -19.22 -9.59
N GLU A 48 -9.74 -18.95 -8.66
CA GLU A 48 -10.80 -17.95 -8.83
C GLU A 48 -10.25 -16.52 -8.70
N VAL A 49 -9.21 -16.34 -7.87
CA VAL A 49 -8.63 -15.03 -7.58
C VAL A 49 -7.48 -14.67 -8.52
N ARG A 50 -6.72 -15.67 -8.99
CA ARG A 50 -5.48 -15.46 -9.77
C ARG A 50 -5.69 -14.49 -10.92
N GLN A 51 -6.55 -14.81 -11.88
CA GLN A 51 -6.73 -13.99 -13.09
C GLN A 51 -7.18 -12.56 -12.76
N PRO A 52 -8.25 -12.34 -11.97
CA PRO A 52 -8.64 -10.99 -11.54
C PRO A 52 -7.55 -10.20 -10.82
N LEU A 53 -6.75 -10.86 -9.95
CA LEU A 53 -5.68 -10.20 -9.20
C LEU A 53 -4.57 -9.68 -10.11
N TYR A 54 -4.06 -10.50 -11.04
CA TYR A 54 -3.04 -10.07 -12.01
C TYR A 54 -3.58 -9.01 -12.98
N GLN A 55 -4.87 -9.04 -13.33
CA GLN A 55 -5.48 -7.99 -14.15
C GLN A 55 -5.49 -6.64 -13.43
N ARG A 56 -5.75 -6.63 -12.11
CA ARG A 56 -5.69 -5.41 -11.32
C ARG A 56 -4.27 -4.90 -11.10
N ASP A 57 -3.30 -5.79 -10.92
CA ASP A 57 -1.89 -5.41 -10.89
C ASP A 57 -1.46 -4.69 -12.18
N VAL A 58 -1.89 -5.18 -13.35
CA VAL A 58 -1.68 -4.50 -14.63
C VAL A 58 -2.41 -3.15 -14.68
N ALA A 59 -3.65 -3.07 -14.18
CA ALA A 59 -4.39 -1.80 -14.11
C ALA A 59 -3.69 -0.76 -13.24
N VAL A 60 -3.18 -1.15 -12.06
CA VAL A 60 -2.40 -0.30 -11.17
C VAL A 60 -1.15 0.24 -11.89
N ASN A 61 -0.42 -0.61 -12.60
CA ASN A 61 0.75 -0.20 -13.38
C ASN A 61 0.40 0.81 -14.49
N GLU A 62 -0.73 0.64 -15.17
CA GLU A 62 -1.19 1.59 -16.19
C GLU A 62 -1.68 2.92 -15.60
N LEU A 63 -2.32 2.89 -14.43
CA LEU A 63 -2.69 4.09 -13.67
C LEU A 63 -1.46 4.86 -13.20
N GLU A 64 -0.42 4.19 -12.71
CA GLU A 64 0.86 4.84 -12.35
C GLU A 64 1.47 5.58 -13.56
N ARG A 65 1.49 4.94 -14.73
CA ARG A 65 1.95 5.54 -15.99
C ARG A 65 1.05 6.70 -16.42
N SER A 66 -0.25 6.60 -16.18
CA SER A 66 -1.22 7.67 -16.43
C SER A 66 -0.95 8.89 -15.57
N ILE A 67 -0.76 8.70 -14.25
CA ILE A 67 -0.39 9.76 -13.30
C ILE A 67 0.89 10.46 -13.75
N ARG A 68 1.95 9.71 -14.05
CA ARG A 68 3.23 10.31 -14.53
C ARG A 68 3.04 11.19 -15.76
N ARG A 69 2.25 10.74 -16.75
CA ARG A 69 1.93 11.53 -17.96
C ARG A 69 1.14 12.79 -17.63
N LYS A 70 0.14 12.69 -16.74
CA LYS A 70 -0.70 13.82 -16.31
C LYS A 70 0.12 14.86 -15.55
N VAL A 71 0.99 14.43 -14.63
CA VAL A 71 1.90 15.30 -13.88
C VAL A 71 2.87 16.02 -14.83
N LEU A 72 3.53 15.29 -15.74
CA LEU A 72 4.45 15.90 -16.72
C LEU A 72 3.74 16.94 -17.60
N ARG A 73 2.51 16.65 -18.03
CA ARG A 73 1.69 17.61 -18.78
C ARG A 73 1.41 18.86 -17.94
N HIS A 74 0.97 18.68 -16.69
CA HIS A 74 0.66 19.80 -15.78
C HIS A 74 1.86 20.73 -15.61
N LEU A 75 3.02 20.17 -15.27
CA LEU A 75 4.25 20.96 -15.06
C LEU A 75 4.77 21.63 -16.33
N THR A 76 4.53 21.02 -17.51
CA THR A 76 4.89 21.62 -18.80
C THR A 76 4.01 22.82 -19.13
N VAL A 77 2.72 22.72 -18.81
CA VAL A 77 1.73 23.78 -19.08
C VAL A 77 1.79 24.90 -18.04
N ASN A 78 2.09 24.56 -16.79
CA ASN A 78 2.18 25.49 -15.67
C ASN A 78 3.62 25.51 -15.08
N PRO A 79 4.64 25.99 -15.83
CA PRO A 79 6.02 25.99 -15.33
C PRO A 79 6.14 26.70 -13.98
N GLY A 80 6.81 26.03 -13.03
CA GLY A 80 7.09 26.56 -11.69
C GLY A 80 5.93 26.51 -10.69
N HIS A 81 4.73 26.07 -11.10
CA HIS A 81 3.58 25.92 -10.21
C HIS A 81 3.39 24.45 -9.81
N ASP A 82 2.88 24.21 -8.60
CA ASP A 82 2.52 22.89 -8.05
C ASP A 82 3.62 21.81 -8.10
N VAL A 83 4.90 22.21 -8.23
CA VAL A 83 6.04 21.29 -8.34
C VAL A 83 6.09 20.32 -7.16
N ALA A 84 5.91 20.85 -5.95
CA ALA A 84 5.96 20.07 -4.71
C ALA A 84 4.86 18.99 -4.68
N ILE A 85 3.62 19.36 -5.00
CA ILE A 85 2.46 18.46 -5.06
C ILE A 85 2.66 17.40 -6.15
N CYS A 86 3.15 17.81 -7.32
CA CYS A 86 3.44 16.91 -8.43
C CYS A 86 4.49 15.85 -8.08
N LEU A 87 5.55 16.23 -7.37
CA LEU A 87 6.56 15.29 -6.89
C LEU A 87 6.00 14.33 -5.85
N ALA A 88 5.19 14.83 -4.92
CA ALA A 88 4.44 14.01 -3.97
C ALA A 88 3.62 12.94 -4.69
N LEU A 89 2.83 13.37 -5.68
CA LEU A 89 1.92 12.53 -6.44
C LEU A 89 2.66 11.43 -7.22
N MET A 90 3.83 11.75 -7.79
CA MET A 90 4.69 10.72 -8.40
C MET A 90 5.18 9.69 -7.39
N SER A 91 5.53 10.13 -6.17
CA SER A 91 6.03 9.23 -5.13
C SER A 91 4.93 8.30 -4.61
N VAL A 92 3.78 8.85 -4.22
CA VAL A 92 2.67 8.04 -3.69
C VAL A 92 2.04 7.13 -4.74
N ALA A 93 2.08 7.49 -6.03
CA ALA A 93 1.67 6.59 -7.11
C ALA A 93 2.58 5.36 -7.17
N LYS A 94 3.89 5.54 -6.98
CA LYS A 94 4.84 4.42 -6.90
C LYS A 94 4.61 3.60 -5.63
N ASP A 95 4.33 4.21 -4.49
CA ASP A 95 3.96 3.47 -3.27
C ASP A 95 2.69 2.62 -3.48
N ALA A 96 1.68 3.15 -4.17
CA ALA A 96 0.46 2.41 -4.50
C ALA A 96 0.73 1.24 -5.48
N GLU A 97 1.63 1.41 -6.45
CA GLU A 97 2.11 0.31 -7.30
C GLU A 97 2.78 -0.80 -6.47
N ARG A 98 3.65 -0.40 -5.55
CA ARG A 98 4.34 -1.34 -4.65
C ARG A 98 3.38 -2.12 -3.78
N ILE A 99 2.33 -1.48 -3.28
CA ILE A 99 1.26 -2.18 -2.56
C ILE A 99 0.66 -3.30 -3.43
N GLY A 100 0.39 -3.04 -4.71
CA GLY A 100 -0.07 -4.05 -5.66
C GLY A 100 0.86 -5.26 -5.76
N ASP A 101 2.17 -5.02 -5.92
CA ASP A 101 3.18 -6.07 -5.97
C ASP A 101 3.23 -6.90 -4.67
N TYR A 102 3.15 -6.26 -3.50
CA TYR A 102 3.10 -6.99 -2.23
C TYR A 102 1.79 -7.75 -2.04
N CYS A 103 0.66 -7.27 -2.55
CA CYS A 103 -0.59 -8.03 -2.53
C CYS A 103 -0.48 -9.30 -3.39
N LYS A 104 0.19 -9.23 -4.55
CA LYS A 104 0.52 -10.42 -5.35
C LYS A 104 1.41 -11.39 -4.56
N ASN A 105 2.41 -10.88 -3.86
CA ASN A 105 3.29 -11.74 -3.04
C ASN A 105 2.53 -12.42 -1.88
N VAL A 106 1.58 -11.73 -1.23
CA VAL A 106 0.68 -12.36 -0.24
C VAL A 106 -0.18 -13.45 -0.88
N PHE A 107 -0.75 -13.19 -2.06
CA PHE A 107 -1.53 -14.17 -2.80
C PHE A 107 -0.70 -15.41 -3.15
N GLU A 108 0.55 -15.22 -3.59
CA GLU A 108 1.46 -16.30 -3.92
C GLU A 108 1.78 -17.19 -2.71
N VAL A 109 1.96 -16.60 -1.51
CA VAL A 109 2.10 -17.39 -0.26
C VAL A 109 0.88 -18.28 -0.06
N GLY A 110 -0.34 -17.74 -0.13
CA GLY A 110 -1.57 -18.52 0.03
C GLY A 110 -1.79 -19.56 -1.06
N ALA A 111 -1.42 -19.25 -2.31
CA ALA A 111 -1.56 -20.15 -3.43
C ALA A 111 -0.54 -21.31 -3.41
N PHE A 112 0.65 -21.11 -2.84
CA PHE A 112 1.71 -22.13 -2.78
C PHE A 112 1.70 -22.92 -1.47
N TYR A 113 1.16 -22.36 -0.39
CA TYR A 113 1.10 -22.98 0.93
C TYR A 113 -0.32 -23.34 1.33
N SER A 114 -0.79 -24.52 0.91
CA SER A 114 -2.16 -25.00 1.17
C SER A 114 -2.33 -25.79 2.47
N GLU A 115 -1.25 -26.00 3.23
CA GLU A 115 -1.29 -26.81 4.46
C GLU A 115 -1.95 -26.08 5.64
N GLY A 116 -2.03 -24.76 5.56
CA GLY A 116 -2.61 -23.91 6.59
C GLY A 116 -1.63 -23.57 7.72
N PHE A 117 -1.98 -22.55 8.48
CA PHE A 117 -1.26 -22.07 9.65
C PHE A 117 -1.83 -22.76 10.89
N ARG A 118 -0.96 -23.34 11.72
CA ARG A 118 -1.32 -24.20 12.86
C ARG A 118 -0.79 -23.70 14.19
N VAL A 119 0.18 -22.78 14.14
CA VAL A 119 0.91 -22.30 15.30
C VAL A 119 0.37 -20.94 15.73
N ASP A 120 -0.59 -21.00 16.66
CA ASP A 120 -1.37 -19.87 17.18
C ASP A 120 -0.56 -18.61 17.51
N ARG A 121 0.63 -18.76 18.10
CA ARG A 121 1.47 -17.61 18.50
C ARG A 121 1.98 -16.77 17.33
N TYR A 122 2.04 -17.34 16.12
CA TYR A 122 2.43 -16.64 14.89
C TYR A 122 1.20 -16.31 14.04
N GLN A 123 0.26 -17.24 13.93
CA GLN A 123 -0.96 -17.06 13.17
C GLN A 123 -1.82 -15.91 13.73
N LYS A 124 -2.18 -15.93 15.01
CA LYS A 124 -3.12 -14.95 15.59
C LYS A 124 -2.64 -13.49 15.45
N PRO A 125 -1.35 -13.16 15.63
CA PRO A 125 -0.85 -11.83 15.32
C PRO A 125 -0.97 -11.46 13.84
N LEU A 126 -0.67 -12.38 12.92
CA LEU A 126 -0.79 -12.14 11.47
C LEU A 126 -2.24 -11.95 11.04
N ASP A 127 -3.19 -12.69 11.63
CA ASP A 127 -4.63 -12.50 11.44
C ASP A 127 -5.04 -11.08 11.83
N LYS A 128 -4.65 -10.64 13.02
CA LYS A 128 -4.92 -9.27 13.51
C LYS A 128 -4.28 -8.19 12.62
N ILE A 129 -3.07 -8.43 12.13
CA ILE A 129 -2.38 -7.50 11.22
C ILE A 129 -3.16 -7.39 9.91
N SER A 130 -3.62 -8.51 9.35
CA SER A 130 -4.42 -8.54 8.12
C SER A 130 -5.74 -7.77 8.26
N GLU A 131 -6.46 -8.00 9.36
CA GLU A 131 -7.68 -7.24 9.68
C GLU A 131 -7.40 -5.75 9.82
N ARG A 132 -6.32 -5.39 10.52
CA ARG A 132 -5.95 -3.98 10.72
C ARG A 132 -5.54 -3.32 9.41
N LEU A 133 -4.74 -3.97 8.58
CA LEU A 133 -4.35 -3.46 7.25
C LEU A 133 -5.55 -3.22 6.35
N SER A 134 -6.53 -4.14 6.36
CA SER A 134 -7.78 -3.97 5.62
C SER A 134 -8.54 -2.72 6.08
N GLY A 135 -8.55 -2.43 7.38
CA GLY A 135 -9.08 -1.18 7.92
C GLY A 135 -8.28 0.06 7.48
N LEU A 136 -6.95 0.00 7.53
CA LEU A 136 -6.08 1.11 7.13
C LEU A 136 -6.22 1.49 5.65
N PHE A 137 -6.46 0.54 4.75
CA PHE A 137 -6.79 0.85 3.35
C PHE A 137 -8.00 1.76 3.23
N LYS A 138 -9.09 1.42 3.94
CA LYS A 138 -10.33 2.21 3.91
C LYS A 138 -10.09 3.60 4.50
N GLU A 139 -9.42 3.67 5.66
CA GLU A 139 -9.10 4.93 6.30
C GLU A 139 -8.20 5.82 5.41
N LEU A 140 -7.25 5.23 4.68
CA LEU A 140 -6.36 5.98 3.79
C LEU A 140 -7.10 6.53 2.58
N ILE A 141 -8.01 5.76 1.97
CA ILE A 141 -8.84 6.23 0.85
C ILE A 141 -9.74 7.39 1.29
N GLU A 142 -10.28 7.34 2.50
CA GLU A 142 -11.05 8.45 3.09
C GLU A 142 -10.16 9.68 3.38
N ALA A 143 -9.01 9.46 4.02
CA ALA A 143 -8.09 10.55 4.39
C ALA A 143 -7.51 11.29 3.16
N THR A 144 -7.20 10.55 2.09
CA THR A 144 -6.71 11.13 0.83
C THR A 144 -7.79 11.96 0.12
N ARG A 145 -9.06 11.55 0.20
CA ARG A 145 -10.19 12.29 -0.38
C ARG A 145 -10.48 13.59 0.37
N ASP A 146 -10.50 13.54 1.69
CA ASP A 146 -10.92 14.67 2.53
C ASP A 146 -9.74 15.54 3.01
N SER A 147 -8.51 15.20 2.60
CA SER A 147 -7.26 15.83 3.10
C SER A 147 -7.17 15.84 4.62
N ASN A 148 -7.58 14.73 5.26
CA ASN A 148 -7.71 14.65 6.71
C ASN A 148 -6.36 14.31 7.37
N GLU A 149 -5.61 15.34 7.74
CA GLU A 149 -4.30 15.17 8.39
C GLU A 149 -4.36 14.36 9.68
N ALA A 150 -5.38 14.57 10.53
CA ALA A 150 -5.49 13.86 11.80
C ALA A 150 -5.69 12.35 11.59
N GLN A 151 -6.43 11.97 10.55
CA GLN A 151 -6.58 10.56 10.14
C GLN A 151 -5.29 10.00 9.56
N ALA A 152 -4.58 10.79 8.73
CA ALA A 152 -3.29 10.40 8.20
C ALA A 152 -2.25 10.09 9.29
N HIS A 153 -2.15 10.93 10.34
CA HIS A 153 -1.26 10.65 11.48
C HIS A 153 -1.62 9.33 12.19
N ARG A 154 -2.91 9.05 12.41
CA ARG A 154 -3.35 7.78 13.00
C ARG A 154 -2.97 6.56 12.14
N ILE A 155 -3.07 6.69 10.82
CA ILE A 155 -2.67 5.64 9.87
C ILE A 155 -1.15 5.38 9.98
N ILE A 156 -0.34 6.45 10.02
CA ILE A 156 1.11 6.35 10.14
C ILE A 156 1.50 5.63 11.44
N THR A 157 0.92 6.02 12.59
CA THR A 157 1.16 5.37 13.88
C THR A 157 0.80 3.89 13.83
N ALA A 158 -0.40 3.55 13.35
CA ALA A 158 -0.85 2.16 13.25
C ALA A 158 0.03 1.31 12.32
N ALA A 159 0.47 1.87 11.20
CA ALA A 159 1.35 1.19 10.26
C ALA A 159 2.74 0.91 10.84
N ARG A 160 3.27 1.81 11.69
CA ARG A 160 4.51 1.61 12.45
C ARG A 160 4.37 0.49 13.48
N GLU A 161 3.27 0.47 14.25
CA GLU A 161 2.97 -0.60 15.20
C GLU A 161 2.91 -1.99 14.53
N ILE A 162 2.27 -2.05 13.35
CA ILE A 162 2.25 -3.27 12.51
C ILE A 162 3.67 -3.67 12.11
N GLY A 163 4.48 -2.71 11.65
CA GLY A 163 5.87 -2.95 11.27
C GLY A 163 6.70 -3.57 12.40
N GLY A 164 6.61 -3.00 13.60
CA GLY A 164 7.28 -3.53 14.79
C GLY A 164 6.79 -4.92 15.19
N THR A 165 5.47 -5.17 15.08
CA THR A 165 4.90 -6.50 15.34
C THR A 165 5.44 -7.53 14.34
N CYS A 166 5.51 -7.20 13.05
CA CYS A 166 6.09 -8.08 12.02
C CYS A 166 7.56 -8.39 12.28
N ASP A 167 8.36 -7.41 12.69
CA ASP A 167 9.77 -7.63 13.02
C ASP A 167 9.93 -8.57 14.22
N GLY A 168 9.13 -8.36 15.28
CA GLY A 168 9.13 -9.25 16.44
C GLY A 168 8.71 -10.69 16.10
N LEU A 169 7.77 -10.88 15.18
CA LEU A 169 7.39 -12.22 14.70
C LEU A 169 8.54 -12.90 13.95
N ILE A 170 9.25 -12.17 13.08
CA ILE A 170 10.40 -12.70 12.34
C ILE A 170 11.54 -13.06 13.31
N GLU A 171 11.84 -12.20 14.28
CA GLU A 171 12.85 -12.49 15.30
C GLU A 171 12.49 -13.74 16.11
N ALA A 172 11.22 -13.86 16.53
CA ALA A 172 10.73 -15.02 17.24
C ALA A 172 10.72 -16.31 16.39
N LEU A 173 10.57 -16.23 15.07
CA LEU A 173 10.70 -17.38 14.15
C LEU A 173 12.15 -17.80 13.95
N LEU A 174 13.10 -16.86 13.95
CA LEU A 174 14.53 -17.17 13.80
C LEU A 174 15.11 -17.92 15.00
N GLY A 175 14.56 -17.69 16.19
CA GLY A 175 14.91 -18.43 17.40
C GLY A 175 14.08 -19.69 17.64
N GLU A 176 13.27 -20.12 16.66
CA GLU A 176 12.37 -21.25 16.82
C GLU A 176 13.04 -22.58 16.43
N GLU A 177 12.98 -23.58 17.31
CA GLU A 177 13.72 -24.83 17.15
C GLU A 177 12.83 -26.08 16.97
N GLU A 178 11.60 -26.12 17.50
CA GLU A 178 10.86 -27.40 17.59
C GLU A 178 9.36 -27.32 17.28
N ALA A 179 8.72 -26.15 17.34
CA ALA A 179 7.26 -26.03 17.29
C ALA A 179 6.69 -25.57 15.93
N VAL A 180 7.52 -25.40 14.90
CA VAL A 180 7.07 -24.96 13.56
C VAL A 180 7.77 -25.80 12.48
N GLU A 181 6.99 -26.38 11.57
CA GLU A 181 7.52 -27.06 10.39
C GLU A 181 8.27 -26.07 9.49
N PHE A 182 9.35 -26.52 8.83
CA PHE A 182 10.21 -25.63 8.04
C PHE A 182 9.44 -24.82 6.99
N HIS A 183 8.54 -25.45 6.24
CA HIS A 183 7.74 -24.77 5.22
C HIS A 183 6.73 -23.77 5.83
N GLU A 184 6.22 -24.05 7.03
CA GLU A 184 5.30 -23.16 7.75
C GLU A 184 6.06 -21.94 8.29
N ALA A 185 7.28 -22.12 8.80
CA ALA A 185 8.16 -21.03 9.23
C ALA A 185 8.53 -20.11 8.06
N VAL A 186 8.78 -20.68 6.87
CA VAL A 186 9.00 -19.90 5.63
C VAL A 186 7.74 -19.11 5.27
N ALA A 187 6.56 -19.73 5.29
CA ALA A 187 5.30 -19.06 4.99
C ALA A 187 5.01 -17.90 5.96
N TYR A 188 5.17 -18.10 7.27
CA TYR A 188 5.02 -17.02 8.26
C TYR A 188 6.01 -15.88 8.02
N SER A 189 7.27 -16.21 7.75
CA SER A 189 8.33 -15.21 7.53
C SER A 189 8.05 -14.34 6.30
N LEU A 190 7.61 -14.97 5.20
CA LEU A 190 7.21 -14.27 3.99
C LEU A 190 6.00 -13.38 4.26
N LEU A 191 4.97 -13.92 4.94
CA LEU A 191 3.76 -13.17 5.23
C LEU A 191 4.02 -11.94 6.11
N ALA A 192 4.78 -12.10 7.19
CA ALA A 192 5.19 -11.00 8.07
C ALA A 192 5.94 -9.91 7.29
N ARG A 193 6.86 -10.30 6.39
CA ARG A 193 7.58 -9.35 5.53
C ARG A 193 6.65 -8.64 4.56
N HIS A 194 5.75 -9.34 3.89
CA HIS A 194 4.84 -8.72 2.93
C HIS A 194 3.85 -7.78 3.62
N TYR A 195 3.30 -8.15 4.77
CA TYR A 195 2.46 -7.25 5.57
C TYR A 195 3.20 -6.00 6.06
N LYS A 196 4.44 -6.15 6.52
CA LYS A 196 5.28 -4.99 6.88
C LYS A 196 5.49 -4.05 5.70
N ARG A 197 5.69 -4.60 4.50
CA ARG A 197 5.86 -3.78 3.30
C ARG A 197 4.59 -3.06 2.90
N VAL A 198 3.43 -3.74 2.93
CA VAL A 198 2.12 -3.10 2.72
C VAL A 198 1.91 -1.97 3.74
N SER A 199 2.16 -2.23 5.04
CA SER A 199 2.00 -1.21 6.08
C SER A 199 2.90 0.01 5.85
N SER A 200 4.16 -0.21 5.49
CA SER A 200 5.12 0.87 5.24
C SER A 200 4.69 1.76 4.07
N HIS A 201 4.22 1.17 2.98
CA HIS A 201 3.75 1.96 1.83
C HIS A 201 2.43 2.69 2.11
N LEU A 202 1.52 2.11 2.90
CA LEU A 202 0.34 2.85 3.39
C LEU A 202 0.76 4.07 4.23
N ALA A 203 1.77 3.92 5.09
CA ALA A 203 2.30 5.04 5.88
C ALA A 203 2.91 6.14 5.01
N ASN A 204 3.69 5.77 3.99
CA ASN A 204 4.28 6.74 3.05
C ASN A 204 3.20 7.58 2.34
N ILE A 205 2.13 6.94 1.87
CA ILE A 205 1.02 7.64 1.22
C ILE A 205 0.29 8.54 2.22
N ALA A 206 0.08 8.07 3.46
CA ALA A 206 -0.50 8.88 4.52
C ALA A 206 0.37 10.11 4.86
N THR A 207 1.71 9.99 4.87
CA THR A 207 2.62 11.12 5.08
C THR A 207 2.40 12.22 4.04
N ALA A 208 2.16 11.87 2.77
CA ALA A 208 1.88 12.87 1.75
C ALA A 208 0.59 13.68 2.03
N VAL A 209 -0.41 13.07 2.69
CA VAL A 209 -1.65 13.75 3.11
C VAL A 209 -1.37 14.81 4.20
N THR A 210 -0.31 14.64 4.98
CA THR A 210 0.09 15.63 6.01
C THR A 210 0.79 16.87 5.45
N GLY A 211 1.08 16.91 4.15
CA GLY A 211 1.80 18.02 3.52
C GLY A 211 3.30 18.08 3.82
N ARG A 212 3.84 17.16 4.64
CA ARG A 212 5.27 17.09 4.99
C ARG A 212 6.06 16.30 3.95
N LEU A 213 6.37 16.97 2.84
CA LEU A 213 7.06 16.34 1.70
C LEU A 213 8.50 15.92 2.02
N GLU A 214 9.19 16.63 2.91
CA GLU A 214 10.52 16.23 3.39
C GLU A 214 10.52 14.93 4.19
N ASP A 215 9.39 14.56 4.81
CA ASP A 215 9.23 13.34 5.60
C ASP A 215 8.77 12.14 4.73
N LEU A 216 8.53 12.36 3.43
CA LEU A 216 8.10 11.30 2.52
C LEU A 216 9.25 10.29 2.33
N ASP A 217 8.97 9.00 2.54
CA ASP A 217 9.96 7.91 2.63
C ASP A 217 10.88 7.95 3.87
N PHE A 218 10.79 8.99 4.71
CA PHE A 218 11.60 9.16 5.91
C PHE A 218 10.70 9.24 7.14
N PRO A 219 10.44 8.12 7.83
CA PRO A 219 9.74 8.19 9.10
C PRO A 219 10.53 9.11 10.04
N SER A 220 9.96 10.27 10.38
CA SER A 220 10.61 11.22 11.26
C SER A 220 10.89 10.54 12.60
N GLU A 221 12.18 10.42 12.96
CA GLU A 221 12.65 10.04 14.30
C GLU A 221 12.20 11.05 15.39
N VAL A 222 11.54 12.14 14.97
CA VAL A 222 11.14 13.28 15.80
C VAL A 222 9.91 12.96 16.65
N ASP A 223 9.03 12.04 16.23
CA ASP A 223 7.80 11.71 16.96
C ASP A 223 8.05 10.80 18.18
N ASP A 224 9.18 10.10 18.22
CA ASP A 224 9.58 9.28 19.38
C ASP A 224 9.95 10.13 20.60
N ARG A 225 10.17 11.44 20.44
CA ARG A 225 10.51 12.36 21.54
C ARG A 225 9.36 13.27 21.98
N ALA A 226 8.20 13.16 21.34
CA ALA A 226 7.02 13.98 21.65
C ALA A 226 5.98 13.25 22.51
N LEU A 227 6.24 11.98 22.85
CA LEU A 227 5.35 11.12 23.64
C LEU A 227 5.94 10.67 24.99
N ASP A 228 7.11 11.20 25.37
CA ASP A 228 7.69 11.13 26.73
C ASP A 228 7.58 12.48 27.45
#